data_AF-A0A2W4NVU7-F1
#
_entry.id   AF-A0A2W4NVU7-F1
#
_cell.length_a   1.000
_cell.length_b   1.000
_cell.length_c   1.000
_cell.angle_alpha   90.00
_cell.angle_beta   90.00
_cell.angle_gamma   90.00
#
_symmetry.space_group_name_H-M   'P 1'
#
loop_
_entity.id
_entity.type
_entity.pdbx_description
1 polymer ?
#
loop_
_entity_poly.entity_id
_entity_poly.type
_entity_poly.pdbx_seq_one_letter_code
_entity_poly.pdbx_strand_id
1 'polypeptide(L)' 'MNGILLIGMPGMGEWILIGLVVLIFFGAKKIPEFAKGLGRGIREFKDAVSDVKKEVDQAGKEVEKLEQGK' A
#
# COMPACT_ATOMS: atom_id res chain seq x y z
N MET A 1 -27.33 7.87 27.75
CA MET A 1 -27.42 7.52 26.32
C MET A 1 -26.01 7.39 25.71
N ASN A 2 -25.16 6.52 26.26
CA ASN A 2 -23.79 6.26 25.75
C ASN A 2 -23.56 4.76 25.46
N GLY A 3 -24.62 3.97 25.29
CA GLY A 3 -24.51 2.52 25.00
C GLY A 3 -24.10 2.22 23.56
N ILE A 4 -24.34 3.14 22.62
CA ILE A 4 -24.04 2.95 21.19
C ILE A 4 -22.54 2.99 20.87
N LEU A 5 -21.71 3.66 21.69
CA LEU A 5 -20.26 3.68 21.43
C LEU A 5 -19.54 2.41 21.89
N LEU A 6 -20.11 1.65 22.84
CA LEU A 6 -19.64 0.30 23.20
C LEU A 6 -20.31 -0.80 22.34
N ILE A 7 -21.46 -0.50 21.72
CA ILE A 7 -22.15 -1.31 20.69
C ILE A 7 -21.64 -0.95 19.26
N GLY A 8 -20.78 0.07 19.13
CA GLY A 8 -20.36 0.63 17.83
C GLY A 8 -19.05 0.04 17.30
N MET A 9 -18.26 -0.61 18.16
CA MET A 9 -17.17 -1.46 17.72
C MET A 9 -17.72 -2.88 17.64
N PRO A 10 -17.77 -3.48 16.43
CA PRO A 10 -18.08 -4.90 16.34
C PRO A 10 -17.08 -5.64 17.24
N GLY A 11 -17.59 -6.47 18.13
CA GLY A 11 -16.77 -7.37 18.92
C GLY A 11 -16.05 -8.35 18.01
N MET A 12 -15.09 -9.10 18.56
CA MET A 12 -14.31 -10.09 17.82
C MET A 12 -15.21 -11.09 17.05
N GLY A 13 -16.37 -11.46 17.61
CA GLY A 13 -17.33 -12.35 16.95
C GLY A 13 -18.01 -11.74 15.72
N GLU A 14 -18.36 -10.46 15.76
CA GLU A 14 -18.99 -9.76 14.63
C GLU A 14 -17.98 -9.52 13.49
N TRP A 15 -16.72 -9.22 13.82
CA TRP A 15 -15.64 -9.17 12.83
C TRP A 15 -15.44 -10.50 12.11
N ILE A 16 -15.51 -11.63 12.84
CA ILE A 16 -15.43 -12.97 12.24
C ILE A 16 -16.63 -13.21 11.31
N LEU A 17 -17.84 -12.81 11.72
CA LEU A 17 -19.04 -12.95 10.89
C LEU A 17 -18.93 -12.13 9.60
N ILE A 18 -18.50 -10.86 9.70
CA ILE A 18 -18.26 -9.99 8.55
C ILE A 18 -17.19 -10.59 7.64
N GLY A 19 -16.09 -11.06 8.21
CA GLY A 19 -15.03 -11.74 7.48
C GLY A 19 -15.54 -12.98 6.74
N LEU A 20 -16.39 -13.78 7.37
CA LEU A 20 -16.99 -14.97 6.77
C LEU A 20 -17.92 -14.62 5.60
N VAL A 21 -18.77 -13.61 5.75
CA VAL A 21 -19.63 -13.11 4.67
C VAL A 21 -18.78 -12.66 3.48
N VAL A 22 -17.76 -11.82 3.73
CA VAL A 22 -16.81 -11.38 2.69
C VAL A 22 -16.12 -12.58 2.04
N LEU A 23 -15.72 -13.59 2.83
CA LEU A 23 -15.08 -14.80 2.33
C LEU A 23 -15.99 -15.64 1.43
N ILE A 24 -17.30 -15.67 1.69
CA ILE A 24 -18.29 -16.38 0.86
C ILE A 24 -18.51 -15.63 -0.46
N PHE A 25 -18.67 -14.30 -0.41
CA PHE A 25 -18.90 -13.49 -1.61
C PHE A 25 -17.67 -13.40 -2.52
N PHE A 26 -16.48 -13.16 -1.95
CA PHE A 26 -15.25 -13.01 -2.72
C PHE A 26 -14.50 -14.33 -2.88
N GLY A 27 -14.68 -15.30 -1.99
CA GLY A 27 -13.93 -16.56 -1.97
C GLY A 27 -12.60 -16.44 -1.21
N ALA A 28 -12.26 -17.48 -0.43
CA ALA A 28 -11.03 -17.51 0.37
C ALA A 28 -9.72 -17.37 -0.43
N LYS A 29 -9.75 -17.72 -1.72
CA LYS A 29 -8.59 -17.61 -2.61
C LYS A 29 -8.42 -16.22 -3.22
N LYS A 30 -9.47 -15.40 -3.32
CA LYS A 30 -9.40 -14.09 -4.01
C LYS A 30 -8.72 -13.01 -3.19
N ILE A 31 -8.90 -13.00 -1.87
CA ILE A 31 -8.22 -12.06 -0.98
C ILE A 31 -6.69 -12.19 -1.07
N PRO A 32 -6.07 -13.39 -0.91
CA PRO A 32 -4.61 -13.53 -1.02
C PRO A 32 -4.10 -13.32 -2.47
N GLU A 33 -4.88 -13.71 -3.48
CA GLU A 33 -4.54 -13.46 -4.89
C GLU A 33 -4.48 -11.95 -5.19
N PHE A 34 -5.48 -11.19 -4.72
CA PHE A 34 -5.55 -9.74 -4.83
C PHE A 34 -4.41 -9.06 -4.05
N ALA A 35 -4.15 -9.48 -2.81
CA ALA A 35 -3.05 -8.94 -2.00
C ALA A 35 -1.68 -9.18 -2.66
N LYS A 36 -1.46 -10.35 -3.28
CA LYS A 36 -0.24 -10.65 -4.05
C LYS A 36 -0.14 -9.80 -5.32
N GLY A 37 -1.26 -9.49 -5.98
CA GLY A 37 -1.32 -8.59 -7.13
C GLY A 37 -0.95 -7.16 -6.74
N LEU A 38 -1.64 -6.61 -5.74
CA LEU A 38 -1.36 -5.28 -5.20
C LEU A 38 0.07 -5.16 -4.67
N GLY A 39 0.56 -6.15 -3.93
CA GLY A 39 1.92 -6.13 -3.38
C GLY A 39 3.00 -6.08 -4.46
N ARG A 40 2.80 -6.78 -5.58
CA ARG A 40 3.69 -6.68 -6.74
C ARG A 40 3.62 -5.31 -7.40
N GLY A 41 2.41 -4.80 -7.64
CA GLY A 41 2.23 -3.47 -8.22
C GLY A 41 2.83 -2.34 -7.37
N ILE A 42 2.64 -2.37 -6.05
CA ILE A 42 3.25 -1.40 -5.12
C ILE A 42 4.78 -1.49 -5.14
N ARG A 43 5.34 -2.70 -5.22
CA ARG A 43 6.78 -2.90 -5.29
C ARG A 43 7.36 -2.34 -6.59
N GLU A 44 6.80 -2.71 -7.74
CA GLU A 44 7.23 -2.21 -9.05
C GLU A 44 7.11 -0.69 -9.14
N PHE A 45 6.02 -0.12 -8.63
CA PHE A 45 5.84 1.32 -8.55
C PHE A 45 6.93 1.99 -7.69
N LYS A 46 7.22 1.44 -6.52
CA LYS A 46 8.27 1.95 -5.63
C LYS A 46 9.65 1.89 -6.29
N ASP A 47 9.95 0.78 -6.96
CA ASP A 47 11.24 0.57 -7.63
C ASP A 47 11.42 1.60 -8.76
N ALA A 48 10.41 1.79 -9.61
CA ALA A 48 10.42 2.80 -10.67
C ALA A 48 10.61 4.23 -10.13
N VAL A 49 9.88 4.61 -9.07
CA VAL A 49 10.04 5.92 -8.43
C VAL A 49 11.44 6.11 -7.85
N SER A 50 12.03 5.05 -7.28
CA SER A 50 13.38 5.08 -6.72
C SER A 50 14.44 5.32 -7.80
N ASP A 51 14.30 4.68 -8.95
CA ASP A 51 15.25 4.82 -10.05
C ASP A 51 15.17 6.22 -10.68
N VAL A 52 13.95 6.73 -10.92
CA VAL A 52 13.75 8.13 -11.35
C VAL A 52 14.39 9.11 -10.36
N LYS A 53 14.21 8.89 -9.06
CA LYS A 53 14.82 9.75 -8.03
C LYS A 53 16.36 9.74 -8.08
N LYS A 54 16.98 8.59 -8.38
CA LYS A 54 18.44 8.50 -8.54
C LYS A 54 18.92 9.23 -9.79
N GLU A 55 18.22 9.08 -10.92
CA GLU A 55 18.57 9.77 -12.16
C GLU A 55 18.50 11.29 -12.00
N VAL A 56 17.45 11.80 -11.34
CA VAL A 56 17.31 13.23 -11.04
C VAL A 56 18.43 13.73 -10.10
N ASP A 57 18.78 12.96 -9.06
CA ASP A 57 19.85 13.31 -8.13
C ASP A 57 21.24 13.30 -8.81
N GLN A 58 21.47 12.36 -9.73
CA GLN A 58 22.70 12.30 -10.52
C GLN A 58 22.79 13.47 -11.51
N ALA A 59 21.70 13.79 -12.21
CA ALA A 59 21.63 14.93 -13.12
C ALA A 59 21.90 16.25 -12.38
N GLY A 60 21.32 16.45 -11.19
CA GLY A 60 21.59 17.61 -10.35
C GLY A 60 23.07 17.73 -9.95
N LYS A 61 23.69 16.62 -9.54
CA LYS A 61 25.11 16.56 -9.19
C LYS A 61 26.05 16.81 -10.37
N GLU A 62 25.65 16.42 -11.58
CA GLU A 62 26.43 16.65 -12.80
C GLU A 62 26.37 18.12 -13.23
N VAL A 63 25.18 18.75 -13.16
CA VAL A 63 25.02 20.19 -13.40
C VAL A 63 25.84 21.01 -12.39
N GLU A 64 25.81 20.67 -11.11
CA GLU A 64 26.58 21.37 -10.07
C GLU A 64 28.11 21.28 -10.29
N LYS A 65 28.61 20.12 -10.75
CA LYS A 65 30.03 19.95 -11.09
C LYS A 65 30.46 20.75 -12.32
N LEU A 66 29.57 20.93 -13.30
CA LEU A 66 29.83 21.72 -14.50
C LEU A 66 29.85 23.22 -14.21
N GLU A 67 29.06 23.69 -13.24
CA GLU A 67 29.07 25.10 -12.80
C GLU A 67 30.27 25.45 -11.91
N GLN A 68 30.78 24.51 -11.10
CA GLN A 68 31.96 24.71 -10.25
C GLN A 68 33.31 24.65 -10.98
N GLY A 69 33.31 24.26 -12.26
CA GLY A 69 34.50 24.15 -13.11
C GLY A 69 34.79 25.36 -14.01
N LYS A 70 34.01 26.45 -13.90
CA LYS A 70 34.28 27.75 -14.54
C LYS A 70 34.72 28.78 -13.50
#